data_AF-A0AAU1XHI7-F1
#
_entry.id   AF-A0AAU1XHI7-F1
#
_cell.length_a   1.000
_cell.length_b   1.000
_cell.length_c   1.000
_cell.angle_alpha   90.00
_cell.angle_beta   90.00
_cell.angle_gamma   90.00
#
_symmetry.space_group_name_H-M   'P 1'
#
loop_
_entity.id
_entity.type
_entity.pdbx_description
1 polymer ?
#
loop_
_entity_poly.entity_id
_entity_poly.type
_entity_poly.pdbx_seq_one_letter_code
_entity_poly.pdbx_strand_id
1 'polypeptide(L)'
;MIFKGSCGAGYRQQDTFPLGDNQGVSGAGVLFLYYNGSNGTNYAILRRDSRFKVTDGMGVSLKDNAGNGVADGQRAYTQFAGPVYLKAPGRCVQVRGTVTGYWLTENSTYLDKEHDGGSGWVHCG
;
A
#
# COMPACT_ATOMS: atom_id res chain seq x y z
N MET A 1 6.21 -14.36 -6.41
CA MET A 1 5.19 -14.98 -5.55
C MET A 1 3.91 -14.18 -5.71
N ILE A 2 2.85 -14.75 -6.29
CA ILE A 2 1.55 -14.08 -6.46
C ILE A 2 0.76 -14.32 -5.17
N PHE A 3 0.38 -13.25 -4.48
CA PHE A 3 -0.44 -13.33 -3.27
C PHE A 3 -1.90 -13.57 -3.69
N LYS A 4 -2.24 -14.85 -3.96
CA LYS A 4 -3.63 -15.30 -4.11
C LYS A 4 -4.17 -15.57 -2.70
N GLY A 5 -4.94 -14.66 -2.10
CA GLY A 5 -5.70 -15.08 -0.92
C GLY A 5 -6.39 -14.07 -0.03
N SER A 6 -6.15 -12.76 -0.13
CA SER A 6 -6.73 -11.80 0.83
C SER A 6 -7.86 -10.93 0.31
N CYS A 7 -8.14 -10.97 -1.00
CA CYS A 7 -9.26 -10.25 -1.62
C CYS A 7 -10.26 -11.29 -2.11
N GLY A 8 -11.54 -11.16 -1.74
CA GLY A 8 -12.59 -12.11 -2.11
C GLY A 8 -12.68 -12.40 -3.62
N ALA A 9 -13.49 -13.39 -3.99
CA ALA A 9 -13.66 -13.79 -5.39
C ALA A 9 -13.98 -12.59 -6.30
N GLY A 10 -13.25 -12.45 -7.42
CA GLY A 10 -13.47 -11.43 -8.45
C GLY A 10 -12.43 -10.30 -8.51
N TYR A 11 -11.58 -10.14 -7.49
CA TYR A 11 -10.51 -9.15 -7.51
C TYR A 11 -9.28 -9.68 -8.26
N ARG A 12 -8.83 -8.95 -9.29
CA ARG A 12 -7.58 -9.22 -10.01
C ARG A 12 -6.50 -8.27 -9.53
N GLN A 13 -5.34 -8.80 -9.16
CA GLN A 13 -4.16 -7.99 -8.84
C GLN A 13 -3.79 -7.18 -10.08
N GLN A 14 -3.70 -5.87 -9.92
CA GLN A 14 -3.34 -4.94 -10.97
C GLN A 14 -1.85 -4.67 -10.92
N ASP A 15 -1.37 -4.24 -9.75
CA ASP A 15 0.00 -3.79 -9.58
C ASP A 15 0.49 -3.95 -8.14
N THR A 16 1.80 -3.88 -7.99
CA THR A 16 2.49 -3.88 -6.70
C THR A 16 3.59 -2.84 -6.66
N PHE A 17 3.66 -2.09 -5.58
CA PHE A 17 4.62 -1.01 -5.39
C PHE A 17 5.44 -1.27 -4.13
N PRO A 18 6.77 -1.49 -4.24
CA PRO A 18 7.62 -1.54 -3.05
C PRO A 18 7.71 -0.15 -2.42
N LEU A 19 7.65 -0.07 -1.10
CA LEU A 19 7.88 1.17 -0.35
C LEU A 19 9.38 1.39 -0.19
N GLY A 20 9.81 2.64 -0.29
CA GLY A 20 11.20 3.03 -0.10
C GLY A 20 11.36 4.36 0.63
N ASP A 21 12.58 4.70 1.00
CA ASP A 21 12.91 6.01 1.54
C ASP A 21 13.58 6.91 0.49
N ASN A 22 13.73 8.20 0.84
CA ASN A 22 14.41 9.20 0.02
C ASN A 22 15.92 8.95 -0.15
N GLN A 23 16.49 7.92 0.48
CA GLN A 23 17.89 7.50 0.32
C GLN A 23 18.03 6.31 -0.62
N GLY A 24 16.94 5.87 -1.28
CA GLY A 24 16.94 4.76 -2.22
C GLY A 24 16.84 3.39 -1.55
N VAL A 25 16.57 3.32 -0.24
CA VAL A 25 16.34 2.06 0.48
C VAL A 25 14.91 1.62 0.21
N SER A 26 14.73 0.59 -0.62
CA SER A 26 13.44 0.00 -0.91
C SER A 26 13.20 -1.31 -0.16
N GLY A 27 11.93 -1.69 -0.01
CA GLY A 27 11.52 -2.99 0.51
C GLY A 27 10.96 -2.96 1.93
N ALA A 28 10.75 -1.80 2.55
CA ALA A 28 10.15 -1.70 3.88
C ALA A 28 8.74 -2.31 3.94
N GLY A 29 8.04 -2.30 2.80
CA GLY A 29 6.80 -3.01 2.58
C GLY A 29 6.47 -3.08 1.09
N VAL A 30 5.38 -3.77 0.78
CA VAL A 30 4.81 -3.86 -0.56
C VAL A 30 3.34 -3.47 -0.48
N LEU A 31 2.98 -2.47 -1.27
CA LEU A 31 1.62 -2.04 -1.51
C LEU A 31 1.05 -2.84 -2.68
N PHE A 32 -0.14 -3.40 -2.51
CA PHE A 32 -0.82 -4.19 -3.52
C PHE A 32 -2.11 -3.49 -3.92
N LEU A 33 -2.31 -3.34 -5.24
CA LEU A 33 -3.54 -2.81 -5.83
C LEU A 33 -4.29 -3.93 -6.55
N TYR A 34 -5.58 -4.02 -6.28
CA TYR A 34 -6.48 -4.97 -6.92
C TYR A 34 -7.70 -4.24 -7.44
N TYR A 35 -8.30 -4.75 -8.51
CA TYR A 35 -9.52 -4.22 -9.08
C TYR A 35 -10.50 -5.35 -9.39
N ASN A 36 -11.77 -5.09 -9.14
CA ASN A 36 -12.86 -5.97 -9.51
C ASN A 36 -13.76 -5.28 -10.55
N GLY A 37 -13.68 -5.76 -11.79
CA GLY A 37 -14.46 -5.21 -12.91
C GLY A 37 -15.96 -5.52 -12.86
N SER A 38 -16.41 -6.48 -12.03
CA SER A 38 -17.85 -6.78 -11.95
C SER A 38 -18.62 -5.79 -11.06
N ASN A 39 -17.96 -5.16 -10.10
CA ASN A 39 -18.56 -4.15 -9.22
C ASN A 39 -17.90 -2.76 -9.34
N GLY A 40 -16.81 -2.64 -10.10
CA GLY A 40 -16.07 -1.39 -10.30
C GLY A 40 -15.27 -0.93 -9.08
N THR A 41 -14.88 -1.87 -8.21
CA THR A 41 -14.24 -1.55 -6.93
C THR A 41 -12.74 -1.82 -6.97
N ASN A 42 -11.97 -0.81 -6.59
CA ASN A 42 -10.54 -0.91 -6.31
C ASN A 42 -10.34 -1.28 -4.84
N TYR A 43 -9.30 -2.07 -4.59
CA TYR A 43 -8.89 -2.53 -3.29
C TYR A 43 -7.38 -2.31 -3.15
N ALA A 44 -6.95 -1.81 -2.01
CA ALA A 44 -5.53 -1.74 -1.70
C ALA A 44 -5.20 -2.21 -0.29
N ILE A 45 -4.03 -2.83 -0.17
CA ILE A 45 -3.45 -3.30 1.09
C ILE A 45 -1.95 -3.06 1.07
N LEU A 46 -1.41 -2.62 2.20
CA LEU A 46 0.02 -2.51 2.43
C LEU A 46 0.45 -3.62 3.38
N ARG A 47 1.49 -4.36 3.00
CA ARG A 47 2.14 -5.37 3.85
C ARG A 47 3.58 -4.96 4.12
N ARG A 48 4.01 -4.95 5.38
CA ARG A 48 5.43 -4.70 5.70
C ARG A 48 6.32 -5.91 5.40
N ASP A 49 7.60 -5.67 5.24
CA ASP A 49 8.61 -6.73 5.31
C ASP A 49 8.79 -7.22 6.76
N SER A 50 9.03 -8.53 6.93
CA SER A 50 9.16 -9.13 8.25
C SER A 50 10.36 -8.60 9.04
N ARG A 51 11.43 -8.20 8.33
CA ARG A 51 12.67 -7.62 8.89
C ARG A 51 12.56 -6.11 9.12
N PHE A 52 11.47 -5.47 8.73
CA PHE A 52 11.21 -4.05 8.95
C PHE A 52 10.38 -3.85 10.22
N LYS A 53 10.91 -3.15 11.22
CA LYS A 53 10.21 -2.86 12.48
C LYS A 53 9.46 -1.54 12.38
N VAL A 54 8.13 -1.61 12.52
CA VAL A 54 7.25 -0.44 12.54
C VAL A 54 7.29 0.22 13.93
N THR A 55 7.35 1.56 13.95
CA THR A 55 7.45 2.40 15.16
C THR A 55 6.29 3.38 15.27
N ASP A 56 5.95 4.08 14.18
CA ASP A 56 4.90 5.12 14.13
C ASP A 56 3.69 4.72 13.25
N GLY A 57 3.64 3.45 12.85
CA GLY A 57 2.50 2.84 12.17
C GLY A 57 2.64 2.74 10.66
N MET A 58 1.55 2.31 10.03
CA MET A 58 1.42 2.05 8.60
C MET A 58 0.09 2.61 8.11
N GLY A 59 0.08 3.15 6.89
CA GLY A 59 -1.10 3.70 6.23
C GLY A 59 -1.22 3.28 4.78
N VAL A 60 -2.45 3.23 4.27
CA VAL A 60 -2.74 3.04 2.85
C VAL A 60 -3.90 3.93 2.43
N SER A 61 -3.84 4.44 1.21
CA SER A 61 -4.88 5.30 0.65
C SER A 61 -5.11 5.02 -0.82
N LEU A 62 -6.34 5.26 -1.26
CA LEU A 62 -6.77 5.26 -2.64
C LEU A 62 -7.45 6.60 -2.95
N LYS A 63 -7.20 7.13 -4.15
CA LYS A 63 -7.85 8.35 -4.65
C LYS A 63 -8.21 8.19 -6.11
N ASP A 64 -9.42 8.57 -6.52
CA ASP A 64 -9.81 8.61 -7.93
C ASP A 64 -9.56 9.99 -8.57
N ASN A 65 -9.54 10.02 -9.89
CA ASN A 65 -9.36 11.25 -10.67
C ASN A 65 -10.54 12.23 -10.58
N ALA A 66 -11.66 11.82 -9.97
CA ALA A 66 -12.81 12.67 -9.67
C ALA A 66 -12.74 13.32 -8.28
N GLY A 67 -11.69 13.02 -7.50
CA GLY A 67 -11.44 13.60 -6.18
C GLY A 67 -11.96 12.78 -5.00
N ASN A 68 -12.59 11.62 -5.23
CA ASN A 68 -12.98 10.71 -4.17
C ASN A 68 -11.75 10.01 -3.61
N GLY A 69 -11.64 9.92 -2.29
CA GLY A 69 -10.51 9.27 -1.64
C GLY A 69 -10.93 8.52 -0.40
N VAL A 70 -10.24 7.42 -0.13
CA VAL A 70 -10.34 6.63 1.09
C VAL A 70 -8.94 6.39 1.61
N ALA A 71 -8.77 6.45 2.92
CA ALA A 71 -7.51 6.18 3.57
C ALA A 71 -7.77 5.37 4.84
N ASP A 72 -6.88 4.44 5.14
CA ASP A 72 -6.83 3.73 6.40
C ASP A 72 -5.73 4.35 7.26
N GLY A 73 -6.13 4.80 8.45
CA GLY A 73 -5.39 5.74 9.28
C GLY A 73 -4.07 5.19 9.81
N GLN A 74 -3.05 6.03 9.81
CA GLN A 74 -1.63 5.67 9.89
C GLN A 74 -1.11 5.16 11.26
N ARG A 75 -1.94 4.84 12.27
CA ARG A 75 -1.44 4.86 13.67
C ARG A 75 -1.52 3.58 14.49
N ALA A 76 -2.15 2.51 14.01
CA ALA A 76 -2.25 1.25 14.78
C ALA A 76 -1.70 0.01 14.06
N TYR A 77 -1.41 0.12 12.77
CA TYR A 77 -1.05 -1.02 11.94
C TYR A 77 0.45 -1.27 11.97
N THR A 78 0.83 -2.48 12.38
CA THR A 78 2.25 -2.90 12.49
C THR A 78 2.58 -4.10 11.62
N GLN A 79 1.63 -4.62 10.86
CA GLN A 79 1.82 -5.80 9.99
C GLN A 79 1.20 -5.57 8.61
N PHE A 80 -0.06 -5.12 8.62
CA PHE A 80 -0.86 -4.82 7.43
C PHE A 80 -1.63 -3.54 7.67
N ALA A 81 -1.61 -2.61 6.71
CA ALA A 81 -2.52 -1.46 6.68
C ALA A 81 -3.52 -1.64 5.54
N GLY A 82 -4.77 -1.24 5.78
CA GLY A 82 -5.91 -1.60 4.96
C GLY A 82 -6.61 -2.88 5.45
N PRO A 83 -7.60 -3.39 4.71
CA PRO A 83 -7.90 -3.02 3.33
C PRO A 83 -8.73 -1.75 3.16
N VAL A 84 -8.36 -0.92 2.18
CA VAL A 84 -9.20 0.20 1.70
C VAL A 84 -9.90 -0.17 0.41
N TYR A 85 -11.16 0.25 0.29
CA TYR A 85 -11.98 0.00 -0.88
C TYR A 85 -12.47 1.31 -1.48
N LEU A 86 -12.27 1.50 -2.78
CA LEU A 86 -12.74 2.67 -3.51
C LEU A 86 -13.52 2.23 -4.75
N LYS A 87 -14.81 2.56 -4.81
CA LYS A 87 -15.62 2.32 -6.00
C LYS A 87 -15.33 3.40 -7.03
N ALA A 88 -14.64 3.04 -8.10
CA ALA A 88 -14.22 3.94 -9.17
C ALA A 88 -14.26 3.24 -10.54
N PRO A 89 -15.46 2.84 -11.02
CA PRO A 89 -15.61 2.32 -12.38
C PRO A 89 -15.38 3.43 -13.41
N GLY A 90 -14.68 3.14 -14.49
CA GLY A 90 -14.40 4.10 -15.57
C GLY A 90 -13.28 5.11 -15.23
N ARG A 91 -12.58 4.97 -14.09
CA ARG A 91 -11.79 6.05 -13.49
C ARG A 91 -10.40 5.61 -13.09
N CYS A 92 -9.44 6.49 -13.34
CA CYS A 92 -8.06 6.31 -12.88
C CYS A 92 -8.01 6.44 -11.36
N VAL A 93 -7.27 5.54 -10.71
CA VAL A 93 -7.03 5.58 -9.28
C VAL A 93 -5.54 5.74 -8.98
N GLN A 94 -5.23 6.40 -7.87
CA GLN A 94 -3.90 6.48 -7.31
C GLN A 94 -3.91 5.72 -5.99
N VAL A 95 -2.92 4.87 -5.79
CA VAL A 95 -2.68 4.19 -4.51
C VAL A 95 -1.42 4.76 -3.88
N ARG A 96 -1.47 5.01 -2.57
CA ARG A 96 -0.29 5.43 -1.78
C ARG A 96 -0.25 4.69 -0.46
N GLY A 97 0.93 4.25 -0.06
CA GLY A 97 1.20 3.61 1.21
C GLY A 97 2.37 4.28 1.92
N THR A 98 2.31 4.27 3.24
CA THR A 98 3.34 4.81 4.13
C THR A 98 3.61 3.82 5.26
N VAL A 99 4.87 3.68 5.66
CA VAL A 99 5.28 2.94 6.85
C VAL A 99 6.45 3.64 7.51
N THR A 100 6.36 3.85 8.81
CA THR A 100 7.44 4.49 9.57
C THR A 100 8.11 3.46 10.47
N GLY A 101 9.43 3.36 10.38
CA GLY A 101 10.22 2.40 11.14
C GLY A 101 11.66 2.28 10.71
N TYR A 102 12.27 1.13 11.02
CA TYR A 102 13.67 0.83 10.73
C TYR A 102 13.91 -0.66 10.44
N TRP A 103 15.04 -0.96 9.81
CA TRP A 103 15.45 -2.34 9.52
C TRP A 103 16.12 -3.02 10.73
N LEU A 104 15.70 -4.24 11.04
CA LEU A 104 16.32 -5.12 12.03
C LEU A 104 17.56 -5.78 11.42
N THR A 105 18.68 -5.08 11.44
CA THR A 105 20.00 -5.62 11.03
C THR A 105 20.99 -5.52 12.18
N GLU A 106 21.97 -6.42 12.23
CA GLU A 106 22.89 -6.60 13.37
C GLU A 106 23.76 -5.35 13.68
N ASN A 107 23.77 -4.34 12.80
CA ASN A 107 24.48 -3.06 12.97
C ASN A 107 23.55 -1.83 12.88
N SER A 108 22.26 -1.96 13.22
CA SER A 108 21.28 -0.90 12.95
C SER A 108 21.47 0.35 13.83
N THR A 109 22.18 1.34 13.28
CA THR A 109 22.14 2.76 13.69
C THR A 109 21.05 3.53 12.95
N TYR A 110 20.13 2.85 12.26
CA TYR A 110 19.15 3.50 11.40
C TYR A 110 18.05 4.12 12.26
N LEU A 111 18.11 5.45 12.34
CA LEU A 111 17.06 6.30 12.84
C LEU A 111 15.72 5.93 12.20
N ASP A 112 14.65 6.13 12.97
CA ASP A 112 13.29 5.96 12.48
C ASP A 112 13.07 6.79 11.21
N LYS A 113 12.57 6.15 10.15
CA LYS A 113 12.30 6.80 8.87
C LYS A 113 10.95 6.40 8.33
N GLU A 114 10.30 7.37 7.71
CA GLU A 114 9.14 7.11 6.86
C GLU A 114 9.61 6.56 5.51
N HIS A 115 9.11 5.37 5.19
CA HIS A 115 9.16 4.80 3.86
C HIS A 115 7.79 4.98 3.24
N ASP A 116 7.74 5.58 2.05
CA ASP A 116 6.53 5.74 1.29
C ASP A 116 6.68 5.15 -0.10
N GLY A 117 5.53 4.94 -0.72
CA GLY A 117 5.45 4.31 -2.01
C GLY A 117 4.06 4.46 -2.55
N GLY A 118 3.95 4.48 -3.86
CA GLY A 118 2.66 4.69 -4.48
C GLY A 118 2.76 4.66 -5.98
N SER A 119 1.60 4.64 -6.57
CA SER A 119 1.44 4.75 -8.00
C SER A 119 1.33 6.22 -8.41
N GLY A 120 1.57 6.51 -9.68
CA GLY A 120 0.93 7.66 -10.32
C GLY A 120 -0.60 7.45 -10.44
N TRP A 121 -1.25 8.21 -11.30
CA TRP A 121 -2.60 7.83 -11.76
C TRP A 121 -2.48 6.53 -12.53
N VAL A 122 -2.96 5.44 -11.93
CA VAL A 122 -2.94 4.11 -12.52
C VAL A 122 -4.36 3.61 -12.73
N HIS A 123 -4.50 2.81 -13.77
CA HIS A 123 -5.74 2.11 -14.10
C HIS A 123 -6.95 2.99 -14.40
N CYS A 124 -6.92 3.62 -15.58
CA CYS A 124 -8.07 4.26 -16.20
C CYS A 124 -8.91 3.18 -16.90
N GLY A 125 -9.73 2.43 -16.16
CA GLY A 125 -10.60 1.38 -16.70
C GLY A 125 -12.05 1.79 -16.65
#